data_AF-A0A9E4Z0Z4-F1
#
_entry.id   AF-A0A9E4Z0Z4-F1
#
_cell.length_a   1.000
_cell.length_b   1.000
_cell.length_c   1.000
_cell.angle_alpha   90.00
_cell.angle_beta   90.00
_cell.angle_gamma   90.00
#
_symmetry.space_group_name_H-M   'P 1'
#
loop_
_entity.id
_entity.type
_entity.pdbx_description
1 polymer ?
#
loop_
_entity_poly.entity_id
_entity_poly.type
_entity_poly.pdbx_seq_one_letter_code
_entity_poly.pdbx_strand_id
1 'polypeptide(L)'
;EDSNSMSWLIWHMSRVTDRFIHFRLTDKPQLWTVDGWHEKFNMPDEPNDIGMGWSSEQAAAWQAPSKDVLMGYFDQANAAAADYLNSITDAELEREIPWTAPIATLRVDEALGILVWDNIVHGGQVAYLRGYFQGMGWHR
;
A
#
# COMPACT_ATOMS: atom_id res chain seq x y z
N GLU A 1 20.06 10.39 4.94
CA GLU A 1 19.73 9.90 6.30
C GLU A 1 18.22 9.96 6.54
N ASP A 2 17.52 10.97 6.01
CA ASP A 2 16.05 11.08 6.10
C ASP A 2 15.27 10.45 4.93
N SER A 3 15.59 9.21 4.54
CA SER A 3 14.87 8.52 3.46
C SER A 3 14.36 7.16 3.91
N ASN A 4 13.11 6.85 3.58
CA ASN A 4 12.54 5.54 3.82
C ASN A 4 13.31 4.47 3.03
N SER A 5 13.53 3.32 3.66
CA SER A 5 14.18 2.18 3.01
C SER A 5 13.29 1.61 1.89
N MET A 6 13.90 0.92 0.92
CA MET A 6 13.13 0.24 -0.14
C MET A 6 12.10 -0.75 0.43
N SER A 7 12.44 -1.45 1.52
CA SER A 7 11.52 -2.38 2.17
C SER A 7 10.34 -1.66 2.84
N TRP A 8 10.59 -0.51 3.47
CA TRP A 8 9.52 0.29 4.07
C TRP A 8 8.57 0.81 3.00
N LEU A 9 9.10 1.28 1.87
CA LEU A 9 8.28 1.77 0.75
C LEU A 9 7.39 0.67 0.16
N ILE A 10 7.93 -0.53 -0.05
CA ILE A 10 7.15 -1.68 -0.54
C ILE A 10 6.07 -2.07 0.48
N TRP A 11 6.41 -2.13 1.77
CA TRP A 11 5.43 -2.40 2.83
C TRP A 11 4.33 -1.34 2.88
N HIS A 12 4.70 -0.06 2.85
CA HIS A 12 3.78 1.08 2.86
C HIS A 12 2.78 1.00 1.70
N MET A 13 3.26 0.86 0.46
CA MET A 13 2.41 0.71 -0.72
C MET A 13 1.46 -0.49 -0.60
N SER A 14 1.95 -1.61 -0.05
CA SER A 14 1.14 -2.81 0.16
C SER A 14 0.04 -2.57 1.20
N ARG A 15 0.37 -1.92 2.33
CA ARG A 15 -0.59 -1.53 3.38
C ARG A 15 -1.63 -0.55 2.87
N VAL A 16 -1.21 0.47 2.10
CA VAL A 16 -2.11 1.42 1.43
C VAL A 16 -3.06 0.67 0.53
N THR A 17 -2.54 -0.17 -0.37
CA THR A 17 -3.34 -0.92 -1.34
C THR A 17 -4.34 -1.86 -0.66
N ASP A 18 -3.90 -2.66 0.31
CA ASP A 18 -4.76 -3.56 1.09
C ASP A 18 -5.88 -2.81 1.79
N ARG A 19 -5.54 -1.73 2.53
CA ARG A 19 -6.53 -0.88 3.20
C ARG A 19 -7.47 -0.19 2.21
N PHE A 20 -6.98 0.21 1.05
CA PHE A 20 -7.81 0.87 0.04
C PHE A 20 -8.83 -0.11 -0.53
N ILE A 21 -8.39 -1.27 -0.99
CA ILE A 21 -9.28 -2.26 -1.62
C ILE A 21 -10.26 -2.85 -0.61
N HIS A 22 -9.76 -3.38 0.50
CA HIS A 22 -10.60 -4.08 1.47
C HIS A 22 -11.44 -3.11 2.29
N PHE A 23 -10.80 -2.19 3.01
CA PHE A 23 -11.55 -1.31 3.90
C PHE A 23 -12.24 -0.16 3.16
N ARG A 24 -11.53 0.61 2.34
CA ARG A 24 -12.09 1.84 1.75
C ARG A 24 -13.14 1.56 0.68
N LEU A 25 -12.87 0.64 -0.25
CA LEU A 25 -13.74 0.42 -1.41
C LEU A 25 -14.80 -0.64 -1.16
N THR A 26 -14.50 -1.68 -0.38
CA THR A 26 -15.38 -2.85 -0.25
C THR A 26 -15.93 -3.11 1.14
N ASP A 27 -15.56 -2.30 2.15
CA ASP A 27 -15.96 -2.45 3.56
C ASP A 27 -15.69 -3.87 4.11
N LYS A 28 -14.56 -4.44 3.71
CA LYS A 28 -14.07 -5.76 4.12
C LYS A 28 -12.88 -5.66 5.06
N PRO A 29 -12.66 -6.66 5.92
CA PRO A 29 -11.42 -6.81 6.67
C PRO A 29 -10.20 -6.85 5.74
N GLN A 30 -9.11 -6.22 6.19
CA GLN A 30 -7.84 -6.17 5.45
C GLN A 30 -7.11 -7.51 5.52
N LEU A 31 -6.38 -7.86 4.44
CA LEU A 31 -5.48 -9.03 4.41
C LEU A 31 -4.53 -9.00 5.60
N TRP A 32 -4.06 -7.81 5.97
CA TRP A 32 -3.21 -7.55 7.13
C TRP A 32 -3.62 -8.36 8.38
N THR A 33 -4.92 -8.35 8.66
CA THR A 33 -5.55 -9.03 9.80
C THR A 33 -5.96 -10.45 9.42
N VAL A 34 -6.73 -10.64 8.34
CA VAL A 34 -7.38 -11.94 8.07
C VAL A 34 -6.41 -13.04 7.67
N ASP A 35 -5.30 -12.70 7.03
CA ASP A 35 -4.29 -13.65 6.57
C ASP A 35 -3.04 -13.66 7.47
N GLY A 36 -3.13 -13.04 8.66
CA GLY A 36 -2.08 -13.02 9.67
C GLY A 36 -0.79 -12.34 9.20
N TRP A 37 -0.88 -11.36 8.30
CA TRP A 37 0.31 -10.65 7.82
C TRP A 37 0.96 -9.81 8.92
N HIS A 38 0.19 -9.25 9.86
CA HIS A 38 0.75 -8.56 11.01
C HIS A 38 1.73 -9.43 11.81
N GLU A 39 1.41 -10.72 12.01
CA GLU A 39 2.28 -11.68 12.71
C GLU A 39 3.55 -11.98 11.91
N LYS A 40 3.41 -12.19 10.59
CA LYS A 40 4.55 -12.46 9.70
C LYS A 40 5.52 -11.27 9.63
N PHE A 41 5.01 -10.06 9.81
CA PHE A 41 5.81 -8.83 9.91
C PHE A 41 6.29 -8.51 11.33
N ASN A 42 5.89 -9.30 12.34
CA ASN A 42 6.14 -9.03 13.76
C ASN A 42 5.69 -7.62 14.17
N MET A 43 4.50 -7.24 13.73
CA MET A 43 3.86 -5.95 13.99
C MET A 43 2.50 -6.14 14.68
N PRO A 44 2.00 -5.12 15.40
CA PRO A 44 0.64 -5.15 15.93
C PRO A 44 -0.41 -5.30 14.83
N ASP A 45 -1.52 -5.95 15.16
CA ASP A 45 -2.73 -5.93 14.35
C ASP A 45 -3.42 -4.57 14.47
N GLU A 46 -2.80 -3.53 13.90
CA GLU A 46 -3.34 -2.17 13.83
C GLU A 46 -3.68 -1.82 12.36
N PRO A 47 -4.95 -1.98 11.94
CA PRO A 47 -5.35 -1.82 10.55
C PRO A 47 -5.19 -0.39 10.00
N ASN A 48 -5.02 0.62 10.86
CA ASN A 48 -4.76 2.00 10.42
C ASN A 48 -3.28 2.34 10.35
N ASP A 49 -2.40 1.50 10.90
CA ASP A 49 -0.97 1.71 10.76
C ASP A 49 -0.54 1.27 9.36
N ILE A 50 -0.29 2.29 8.56
CA ILE A 50 0.25 2.19 7.22
C ILE A 50 1.57 2.96 7.13
N GLY A 51 2.18 3.38 8.24
CA GLY A 51 3.39 4.20 8.25
C GLY A 51 3.17 5.71 8.11
N MET A 52 1.93 6.15 7.89
CA MET A 52 1.61 7.58 7.80
C MET A 52 1.85 8.27 9.15
N GLY A 53 2.65 9.34 9.14
CA GLY A 53 2.97 10.10 10.35
C GLY A 53 4.09 9.50 11.20
N TRP A 54 4.74 8.42 10.76
CA TRP A 54 5.95 7.92 11.41
C TRP A 54 7.07 8.96 11.35
N SER A 55 7.80 9.11 12.46
CA SER A 55 9.04 9.89 12.49
C SER A 55 10.19 9.16 11.78
N SER A 56 11.27 9.89 11.47
CA SER A 56 12.49 9.29 10.91
C SER A 56 13.07 8.22 11.84
N GLU A 57 13.00 8.41 13.16
CA GLU A 57 13.46 7.43 14.14
C GLU A 57 12.61 6.15 14.12
N GLN A 58 11.29 6.28 13.97
CA GLN A 58 10.39 5.12 13.86
C GLN A 58 10.68 4.33 12.57
N ALA A 59 10.80 5.04 11.44
CA ALA A 59 11.13 4.42 10.16
C ALA A 59 12.52 3.74 10.17
N ALA A 60 13.51 4.34 10.84
CA ALA A 60 14.85 3.78 10.98
C ALA A 60 14.91 2.58 11.95
N ALA A 61 14.08 2.57 12.99
CA ALA A 61 14.02 1.47 13.96
C ALA A 61 13.30 0.24 13.38
N TRP A 62 12.37 0.44 12.44
CA TRP A 62 11.60 -0.65 11.84
C TRP A 62 12.50 -1.64 11.10
N GLN A 63 12.37 -2.92 11.44
CA GLN A 63 13.08 -4.01 10.81
C GLN A 63 12.14 -4.71 9.83
N ALA A 64 12.53 -4.72 8.56
CA ALA A 64 11.77 -5.44 7.55
C ALA A 64 11.80 -6.96 7.81
N PRO A 65 10.72 -7.69 7.49
CA PRO A 65 10.75 -9.14 7.51
C PRO A 65 11.64 -9.68 6.37
N SER A 66 11.65 -11.01 6.20
CA SER A 66 12.31 -11.60 5.05
C SER A 66 11.74 -11.07 3.73
N LYS A 67 12.55 -11.07 2.67
CA LYS A 67 12.12 -10.66 1.33
C LYS A 67 10.87 -11.41 0.88
N ASP A 68 10.80 -12.71 1.15
CA ASP A 68 9.66 -13.54 0.72
C ASP A 68 8.37 -13.16 1.43
N VAL A 69 8.44 -12.78 2.72
CA VAL A 69 7.28 -12.26 3.46
C VAL A 69 6.86 -10.90 2.91
N LEU A 70 7.83 -9.99 2.71
CA LEU A 70 7.55 -8.66 2.19
C LEU A 70 6.90 -8.71 0.80
N MET A 71 7.50 -9.46 -0.12
CA MET A 71 7.01 -9.60 -1.48
C MET A 71 5.72 -10.43 -1.54
N GLY A 72 5.56 -11.44 -0.68
CA GLY A 72 4.31 -12.20 -0.61
C GLY A 72 3.12 -11.33 -0.22
N TYR A 73 3.31 -10.38 0.70
CA TYR A 73 2.25 -9.43 1.05
C TYR A 73 1.97 -8.44 -0.07
N PHE A 74 3.03 -7.89 -0.69
CA PHE A 74 2.90 -7.03 -1.86
C PHE A 74 2.13 -7.71 -2.99
N ASP A 75 2.47 -8.95 -3.32
CA ASP A 75 1.83 -9.71 -4.40
C ASP A 75 0.36 -9.98 -4.09
N GLN A 76 0.00 -10.34 -2.84
CA GLN A 76 -1.41 -10.56 -2.48
C GLN A 76 -2.24 -9.29 -2.47
N ALA A 77 -1.71 -8.17 -1.98
CA ALA A 77 -2.41 -6.88 -2.03
C ALA A 77 -2.65 -6.44 -3.48
N ASN A 78 -1.65 -6.61 -4.37
CA ASN A 78 -1.79 -6.29 -5.79
C ASN A 78 -2.72 -7.26 -6.52
N ALA A 79 -2.73 -8.55 -6.17
CA ALA A 79 -3.70 -9.51 -6.72
C ALA A 79 -5.13 -9.10 -6.37
N ALA A 80 -5.40 -8.76 -5.10
CA ALA A 80 -6.71 -8.28 -4.67
C ALA A 80 -7.12 -6.98 -5.39
N ALA A 81 -6.18 -6.05 -5.59
CA ALA A 81 -6.42 -4.84 -6.37
C ALA A 81 -6.75 -5.15 -7.85
N ALA A 82 -5.98 -6.04 -8.47
CA ALA A 82 -6.22 -6.46 -9.85
C ALA A 82 -7.57 -7.15 -10.01
N ASP A 83 -7.94 -8.04 -9.08
CA ASP A 83 -9.25 -8.70 -9.08
C ASP A 83 -10.39 -7.70 -8.93
N TYR A 84 -10.26 -6.73 -8.01
CA TYR A 84 -11.25 -5.65 -7.86
C TYR A 84 -11.40 -4.85 -9.16
N LEU A 85 -10.29 -4.39 -9.74
CA LEU A 85 -10.28 -3.60 -10.98
C LEU A 85 -10.84 -4.39 -12.17
N ASN A 86 -10.58 -5.68 -12.27
CA ASN A 86 -11.12 -6.54 -13.34
C ASN A 86 -12.62 -6.80 -13.19
N SER A 87 -13.16 -6.67 -11.98
CA SER A 87 -14.59 -6.87 -11.68
C SER A 87 -15.42 -5.59 -11.70
N ILE A 88 -14.78 -4.43 -11.81
CA ILE A 88 -15.44 -3.13 -11.63
C ILE A 88 -16.41 -2.82 -12.78
N THR A 89 -17.49 -2.13 -12.45
CA THR A 89 -18.51 -1.69 -13.42
C THR A 89 -18.57 -0.17 -13.48
N ASP A 90 -19.14 0.40 -14.54
CA ASP A 90 -19.33 1.85 -14.65
C ASP A 90 -20.14 2.41 -13.47
N ALA A 91 -21.18 1.69 -13.03
CA ALA A 91 -21.97 2.08 -11.87
C ALA A 91 -21.16 2.08 -10.56
N GLU A 92 -20.19 1.16 -10.45
CA GLU A 92 -19.29 1.10 -9.30
C GLU A 92 -18.27 2.24 -9.32
N LEU A 93 -17.77 2.63 -10.50
CA LEU A 93 -16.90 3.80 -10.66
C LEU A 93 -17.59 5.12 -10.26
N GLU A 94 -18.89 5.24 -10.50
CA GLU A 94 -19.71 6.42 -10.14
C GLU A 94 -20.20 6.42 -8.68
N ARG A 95 -19.97 5.35 -7.92
CA ARG A 95 -20.42 5.26 -6.53
C ARG A 95 -19.68 6.27 -5.64
N GLU A 96 -20.44 7.02 -4.85
CA GLU A 96 -19.92 7.90 -3.80
C GLU A 96 -19.53 7.08 -2.56
N ILE A 97 -18.31 7.29 -2.07
CA ILE A 97 -17.79 6.67 -0.84
C ILE A 97 -17.43 7.71 0.21
N PRO A 98 -17.55 7.40 1.52
CA PRO A 98 -17.10 8.30 2.56
C PRO A 98 -15.61 8.66 2.41
N TRP A 99 -15.31 9.94 2.54
CA TRP A 99 -13.97 10.48 2.45
C TRP A 99 -13.60 11.36 3.63
N THR A 100 -12.31 11.64 3.77
CA THR A 100 -11.79 12.51 4.82
C THR A 100 -12.12 13.96 4.52
N ALA A 101 -12.35 14.76 5.56
CA ALA A 101 -12.58 16.20 5.44
C ALA A 101 -11.45 16.87 4.63
N PRO A 102 -11.77 17.89 3.80
CA PRO A 102 -13.05 18.59 3.71
C PRO A 102 -14.07 17.98 2.72
N ILE A 103 -13.71 16.93 1.97
CA ILE A 103 -14.47 16.50 0.78
C ILE A 103 -15.73 15.69 1.14
N ALA A 104 -15.79 15.12 2.35
CA ALA A 104 -16.89 14.30 2.92
C ALA A 104 -17.23 13.01 2.14
N THR A 105 -17.36 13.05 0.82
CA THR A 105 -17.44 11.90 -0.08
C THR A 105 -16.50 12.06 -1.27
N LEU A 106 -16.21 10.97 -1.97
CA LEU A 106 -15.44 10.95 -3.20
C LEU A 106 -16.00 9.85 -4.10
N ARG A 107 -15.93 9.99 -5.43
CA ARG A 107 -16.25 8.88 -6.31
C ARG A 107 -15.18 7.80 -6.28
N VAL A 108 -15.56 6.56 -6.56
CA VAL A 108 -14.62 5.41 -6.60
C VAL A 108 -13.52 5.62 -7.65
N ASP A 109 -13.84 6.16 -8.83
CA ASP A 109 -12.82 6.42 -9.85
C ASP A 109 -11.76 7.45 -9.42
N GLU A 110 -12.18 8.55 -8.79
CA GLU A 110 -11.28 9.54 -8.20
C GLU A 110 -10.44 8.92 -7.08
N ALA A 111 -11.05 8.08 -6.24
CA ALA A 111 -10.35 7.35 -5.18
C ALA A 111 -9.29 6.39 -5.76
N LEU A 112 -9.62 5.66 -6.83
CA LEU A 112 -8.67 4.80 -7.53
C LEU A 112 -7.52 5.61 -8.14
N GLY A 113 -7.78 6.82 -8.64
CA GLY A 113 -6.74 7.75 -9.08
C GLY A 113 -5.71 8.06 -7.98
N ILE A 114 -6.18 8.26 -6.73
CA ILE A 114 -5.30 8.47 -5.57
C ILE A 114 -4.46 7.22 -5.29
N LEU A 115 -5.06 6.03 -5.30
CA LEU A 115 -4.36 4.76 -5.07
C LEU A 115 -3.27 4.53 -6.13
N VAL A 116 -3.57 4.78 -7.41
CA VAL A 116 -2.60 4.65 -8.50
C VAL A 116 -1.46 5.65 -8.34
N TRP A 117 -1.76 6.90 -7.99
CA TRP A 117 -0.74 7.92 -7.78
C TRP A 117 0.23 7.58 -6.65
N ASP A 118 -0.29 7.11 -5.51
CA ASP A 118 0.49 6.64 -4.37
C ASP A 118 1.51 5.57 -4.81
N ASN A 119 1.03 4.54 -5.51
CA ASN A 119 1.87 3.44 -5.98
C ASN A 119 2.92 3.88 -7.01
N ILE A 120 2.59 4.82 -7.90
CA ILE A 120 3.54 5.37 -8.87
C ILE A 120 4.66 6.14 -8.17
N VAL A 121 4.32 7.01 -7.21
CA VAL A 121 5.30 7.85 -6.51
C VAL A 121 6.25 6.98 -5.70
N HIS A 122 5.72 6.07 -4.89
CA HIS A 122 6.55 5.21 -4.04
C HIS A 122 7.30 4.14 -4.83
N GLY A 123 6.71 3.59 -5.90
CA GLY A 123 7.40 2.72 -6.85
C GLY A 123 8.58 3.43 -7.53
N GLY A 124 8.41 4.71 -7.87
CA GLY A 124 9.48 5.57 -8.37
C GLY A 124 10.62 5.76 -7.37
N GLN A 125 10.30 5.96 -6.08
CA GLN A 125 11.31 6.04 -5.02
C GLN A 125 12.10 4.74 -4.88
N VAL A 126 11.44 3.58 -4.93
CA VAL A 126 12.10 2.27 -4.92
C VAL A 126 13.01 2.12 -6.14
N ALA A 127 12.53 2.45 -7.34
CA ALA A 127 13.32 2.38 -8.57
C ALA A 127 14.55 3.30 -8.51
N TYR A 128 14.39 4.52 -7.99
CA TYR A 128 15.48 5.47 -7.79
C TYR A 128 16.54 4.93 -6.81
N LEU A 129 16.13 4.47 -5.63
CA LEU A 129 17.04 3.91 -4.62
C LEU A 129 17.78 2.68 -5.16
N ARG A 130 17.07 1.78 -5.84
CA ARG A 130 17.70 0.62 -6.47
C ARG A 130 18.75 1.05 -7.51
N GLY A 131 18.41 2.00 -8.38
CA GLY A 131 19.35 2.53 -9.36
C GLY A 131 20.57 3.19 -8.72
N TYR A 132 20.37 3.91 -7.62
CA TYR A 132 21.43 4.55 -6.85
C TYR A 132 22.40 3.53 -6.22
N PHE A 133 21.89 2.45 -5.62
CA PHE A 133 22.72 1.45 -4.94
C PHE A 133 23.26 0.34 -5.85
N GLN A 134 22.56 -0.02 -6.93
CA GLN A 134 22.89 -1.18 -7.77
C GLN A 134 23.22 -0.82 -9.22
N GLY A 135 23.14 0.47 -9.60
CA GLY A 135 23.35 0.92 -10.97
C GLY A 135 22.16 0.64 -11.90
N MET A 136 22.39 0.79 -13.21
CA MET A 136 21.33 0.66 -14.22
C MET A 136 20.74 -0.76 -14.26
N GLY A 137 19.41 -0.86 -14.16
CA GLY A 137 18.69 -2.13 -14.30
C GLY A 137 17.21 -2.08 -13.95
N TRP A 138 16.58 -0.91 -14.06
CA TRP A 138 15.16 -0.65 -13.71
C TRP A 138 14.15 -1.50 -14.48
N HIS A 139 14.60 -2.15 -15.55
CA HIS A 139 13.92 -3.18 -16.33
C HIS A 139 14.75 -4.46 -16.22
N ARG A 140 14.19 -5.50 -15.61
CA ARG A 140 14.60 -6.89 -15.82
C ARG A 140 13.33 -7.72 -15.89
#